data_AF-A0A561VJ17-F1
#
_entry.id   AF-A0A561VJ17-F1
#
_cell.length_a   1.000
_cell.length_b   1.000
_cell.length_c   1.000
_cell.angle_alpha   90.00
_cell.angle_beta   90.00
_cell.angle_gamma   90.00
#
_symmetry.space_group_name_H-M   'P 1'
#
loop_
_entity.id
_entity.type
_entity.pdbx_description
1 polymer ?
#
loop_
_entity_poly.entity_id
_entity_poly.type
_entity_poly.pdbx_seq_one_letter_code
_entity_poly.pdbx_strand_id
1 'polypeptide(L)'
;MVPTRFGADRAWGERAARPLRLLAGAGAQPTGPELAALRAALTRRDEPAAALVRAVRATPGLSVGDLRRVLAAGPAGDVPEPFAAFYATVLDRPAWVDDGLLARGAQACRAFGMDAGLVLAYGSLLGGYRTGAALEPLVRTGRLTGDETLRRIMETTLWWRAVTAPGALAPHGAGFRATLHVRVMHALVNARLEDDPTWDHAGRGLPINQYDQASTLGVFSTSFLLHLRLLGVRVSRADARAVMHLWCYVGWLLGVDERWLPHTERQGRRQLYHLLSYDPPPDANSVALARALIAMTDHVTHGWRRVYERERALSVSTWLLGRSAMRDLGLPRRPPWYGLARVAANLLISQGLGRLPGGRSRLLARGERQARARFARWGADLPD
;
A
#
# COMPACT_ATOMS: atom_id res chain seq x y z
N MET A 1 22.07 8.82 15.34
CA MET A 1 21.16 8.57 16.48
C MET A 1 19.95 7.80 15.96
N VAL A 2 19.45 6.79 16.67
CA VAL A 2 18.26 6.02 16.24
C VAL A 2 17.01 6.74 16.75
N PRO A 3 15.98 6.97 15.91
CA PRO A 3 14.76 7.63 16.36
C PRO A 3 14.07 6.90 17.51
N THR A 4 13.58 7.64 18.51
CA THR A 4 13.08 7.06 19.77
C THR A 4 11.81 6.23 19.60
N ARG A 5 11.06 6.40 18.49
CA ARG A 5 9.91 5.54 18.17
C ARG A 5 10.29 4.06 17.96
N PHE A 6 11.54 3.77 17.59
CA PHE A 6 11.97 2.42 17.24
C PHE A 6 11.98 1.50 18.47
N GLY A 7 11.00 0.61 18.54
CA GLY A 7 10.80 -0.29 19.68
C GLY A 7 10.36 0.45 20.95
N ALA A 8 9.65 1.57 20.82
CA ALA A 8 9.15 2.35 21.98
C ALA A 8 8.26 1.51 22.92
N ASP A 9 7.42 0.62 22.37
CA ASP A 9 6.69 -0.40 23.12
C ASP A 9 6.83 -1.78 22.45
N ARG A 10 7.94 -2.46 22.78
CA ARG A 10 8.23 -3.81 22.28
C ARG A 10 7.17 -4.84 22.69
N ALA A 11 6.52 -4.66 23.84
CA ALA A 11 5.52 -5.59 24.32
C ALA A 11 4.26 -5.51 23.45
N TRP A 12 3.81 -4.29 23.10
CA TRP A 12 2.74 -4.09 22.13
C TRP A 12 3.13 -4.61 20.75
N GLY A 13 4.31 -4.23 20.23
CA GLY A 13 4.76 -4.62 18.90
C GLY A 13 4.84 -6.14 18.73
N GLU A 14 5.44 -6.86 19.68
CA GLU A 14 5.49 -8.33 19.65
C GLU A 14 4.10 -8.98 19.70
N ARG A 15 3.17 -8.44 20.50
CA ARG A 15 1.79 -8.94 20.53
C ARG A 15 1.07 -8.69 19.21
N ALA A 16 1.22 -7.51 18.62
CA ALA A 16 0.60 -7.13 17.36
C ALA A 16 1.15 -7.97 16.19
N ALA A 17 2.45 -8.22 16.17
CA ALA A 17 3.15 -8.94 15.10
C ALA A 17 3.19 -10.47 15.29
N ARG A 18 2.72 -11.00 16.43
CA ARG A 18 2.74 -12.45 16.74
C ARG A 18 2.18 -13.34 15.62
N PRO A 19 1.04 -13.03 14.95
CA PRO A 19 0.54 -13.85 13.85
C PRO A 19 1.55 -13.94 12.70
N LEU A 20 2.21 -12.83 12.35
CA LEU A 20 3.22 -12.79 11.29
C LEU A 20 4.45 -13.62 11.67
N ARG A 21 4.87 -13.57 12.93
CA ARG A 21 5.96 -14.41 13.45
C ARG A 21 5.67 -15.90 13.28
N LEU A 22 4.48 -16.32 13.69
CA LEU A 22 4.06 -17.72 13.58
C LEU A 22 3.98 -18.17 12.12
N LEU A 23 3.44 -17.31 11.24
CA LEU A 23 3.34 -17.60 9.82
C LEU A 23 4.70 -17.56 9.09
N ALA A 24 5.67 -16.79 9.56
CA ALA A 24 7.03 -16.76 9.01
C ALA A 24 7.83 -18.03 9.36
N GLY A 25 7.49 -18.69 10.46
CA GLY A 25 8.07 -19.97 10.90
C GLY A 25 9.44 -19.82 11.56
N ALA A 26 10.24 -20.89 11.52
CA ALA A 26 11.59 -20.91 12.10
C ALA A 26 12.47 -19.79 11.51
N GLY A 27 13.28 -19.16 12.36
CA GLY A 27 14.15 -18.03 11.99
C GLY A 27 13.40 -16.70 11.76
N ALA A 28 12.17 -16.56 12.23
CA ALA A 28 11.40 -15.31 12.07
C ALA A 28 12.06 -14.10 12.76
N GLN A 29 12.80 -14.31 13.85
CA GLN A 29 13.47 -13.21 14.56
C GLN A 29 14.50 -12.49 13.68
N PRO A 30 14.66 -11.16 13.84
CA PRO A 30 15.72 -10.43 13.14
C PRO A 30 17.07 -10.80 13.73
N THR A 31 18.06 -10.94 12.85
CA THR A 31 19.48 -11.02 13.22
C THR A 31 20.01 -9.63 13.61
N GLY A 32 21.20 -9.57 14.23
CA GLY A 32 21.86 -8.30 14.54
C GLY A 32 22.01 -7.36 13.32
N PRO A 33 22.50 -7.84 12.16
CA PRO A 33 22.61 -7.03 10.95
C PRO A 33 21.25 -6.52 10.41
N GLU A 34 20.20 -7.34 10.49
CA GLU A 34 18.85 -6.92 10.09
C GLU A 34 18.29 -5.87 11.03
N LEU A 35 18.53 -6.01 12.33
CA LEU A 35 18.13 -5.01 13.32
C LEU A 35 18.85 -3.67 13.10
N ALA A 36 20.14 -3.70 12.80
CA ALA A 36 20.90 -2.50 12.43
C ALA A 36 20.35 -1.85 11.15
N ALA A 37 19.96 -2.66 10.15
CA ALA A 37 19.35 -2.17 8.93
C ALA A 37 18.00 -1.47 9.17
N LEU A 38 17.13 -2.06 10.00
CA LEU A 38 15.85 -1.45 10.36
C LEU A 38 16.05 -0.08 11.04
N ARG A 39 17.00 0.00 11.97
CA ARG A 39 17.34 1.26 12.66
C ARG A 39 17.85 2.32 11.68
N ALA A 40 18.74 1.94 10.76
CA ALA A 40 19.29 2.86 9.76
C ALA A 40 18.24 3.33 8.74
N ALA A 41 17.26 2.49 8.42
CA ALA A 41 16.22 2.81 7.44
C ALA A 41 15.29 3.95 7.88
N LEU A 42 15.18 4.23 9.18
CA LEU A 42 14.41 5.36 9.72
C LEU A 42 15.00 6.73 9.39
N THR A 43 16.30 6.78 9.06
CA THR A 43 17.01 8.00 8.71
C THR A 43 17.51 7.97 7.27
N ARG A 44 16.92 7.13 6.43
CA ARG A 44 17.19 7.07 4.99
C ARG A 44 15.92 7.40 4.23
N ARG A 45 16.06 8.17 3.17
CA ARG A 45 15.01 8.52 2.21
C ARG A 45 15.40 8.01 0.83
N ASP A 46 14.48 8.14 -0.12
CA ASP A 46 14.75 7.98 -1.54
C ASP A 46 15.58 9.15 -2.07
N GLU A 47 16.91 8.96 -2.14
CA GLU A 47 17.83 10.01 -2.53
C GLU A 47 17.72 10.43 -4.00
N PRO A 48 17.53 9.53 -4.99
CA PRO A 48 17.28 9.94 -6.38
C PRO A 48 16.11 10.91 -6.54
N ALA A 49 14.97 10.64 -5.90
CA ALA A 49 13.82 11.54 -5.99
C ALA A 49 14.02 12.83 -5.18
N ALA A 50 14.70 12.76 -4.02
CA ALA A 50 15.06 13.96 -3.26
C ALA A 50 16.03 14.87 -4.05
N ALA A 51 17.00 14.28 -4.77
CA ALA A 51 17.92 15.00 -5.63
C ALA A 51 17.19 15.69 -6.79
N LEU A 52 16.22 15.02 -7.43
CA LEU A 52 15.37 15.64 -8.45
C LEU A 52 14.64 16.88 -7.90
N VAL A 53 14.01 16.76 -6.73
CA VAL A 53 13.29 17.89 -6.11
C VAL A 53 14.22 19.07 -5.83
N ARG A 54 15.42 18.82 -5.28
CA ARG A 54 16.42 19.86 -5.02
C ARG A 54 16.92 20.51 -6.32
N ALA A 55 17.23 19.70 -7.33
CA ALA A 55 17.69 20.19 -8.63
C ALA A 55 16.62 21.05 -9.31
N VAL A 56 15.37 20.61 -9.35
CA VAL A 56 14.25 21.40 -9.91
C VAL A 56 14.05 22.73 -9.18
N ARG A 57 14.25 22.77 -7.85
CA ARG A 57 14.20 24.04 -7.09
C ARG A 57 15.37 24.98 -7.40
N ALA A 58 16.52 24.44 -7.81
CA ALA A 58 17.74 25.20 -8.06
C ALA A 58 17.91 25.64 -9.52
N THR A 59 17.30 24.92 -10.48
CA THR A 59 17.44 25.22 -11.91
C THR A 59 16.57 26.41 -12.34
N PRO A 60 17.15 27.49 -12.90
CA PRO A 60 16.39 28.60 -13.45
C PRO A 60 15.43 28.14 -14.56
N GLY A 61 14.19 28.62 -14.53
CA GLY A 61 13.16 28.27 -15.50
C GLY A 61 12.42 26.96 -15.23
N LEU A 62 12.78 26.22 -14.17
CA LEU A 62 12.00 25.10 -13.66
C LEU A 62 11.32 25.44 -12.33
N SER A 63 10.20 24.76 -12.08
CA SER A 63 9.38 24.92 -10.89
C SER A 63 8.85 23.57 -10.40
N VAL A 64 8.35 23.54 -9.16
CA VAL A 64 7.65 22.35 -8.62
C VAL A 64 6.43 21.97 -9.47
N GLY A 65 5.79 22.93 -10.15
CA GLY A 65 4.69 22.66 -11.08
C GLY A 65 5.11 21.80 -12.27
N ASP A 66 6.38 21.90 -12.67
CA ASP A 66 6.93 21.15 -13.81
C ASP A 66 7.12 19.67 -13.48
N LEU A 67 7.28 19.30 -12.20
CA LEU A 67 7.37 17.91 -11.79
C LEU A 67 6.14 17.13 -12.27
N ARG A 68 4.94 17.66 -12.04
CA ARG A 68 3.70 17.00 -12.48
C ARG A 68 3.62 16.89 -13.99
N ARG A 69 3.95 17.97 -14.70
CA ARG A 69 3.86 18.07 -16.16
C ARG A 69 4.83 17.11 -16.85
N VAL A 70 6.11 17.14 -16.46
CA VAL A 70 7.15 16.32 -17.06
C VAL A 70 6.99 14.83 -16.71
N LEU A 71 6.57 14.49 -15.48
CA LEU A 71 6.27 13.10 -15.10
C LEU A 71 5.06 12.54 -15.85
N ALA A 72 4.06 13.38 -16.15
CA ALA A 72 2.89 12.98 -16.94
C ALA A 72 3.26 12.70 -18.40
N ALA A 73 4.14 13.51 -19.00
CA ALA A 73 4.70 13.28 -20.33
C ALA A 73 5.59 12.02 -20.36
N GLY A 74 6.31 11.76 -19.27
CA GLY A 74 7.18 10.61 -19.11
C GLY A 74 8.59 10.84 -19.67
N PRO A 75 9.40 9.77 -19.79
CA PRO A 75 10.81 9.87 -20.16
C PRO A 75 11.09 10.08 -21.65
N ALA A 76 10.07 10.26 -22.49
CA ALA A 76 10.25 10.35 -23.94
C ALA A 76 10.54 11.79 -24.39
N GLY A 77 11.41 11.94 -25.39
CA GLY A 77 11.75 13.23 -25.99
C GLY A 77 12.82 14.01 -25.23
N ASP A 78 12.89 15.31 -25.50
CA ASP A 78 13.81 16.23 -24.82
C ASP A 78 13.25 16.58 -23.43
N VAL A 79 13.91 16.06 -22.39
CA VAL A 79 13.55 16.28 -20.98
C VAL A 79 14.66 17.09 -20.31
N PRO A 80 14.32 18.07 -19.45
CA PRO A 80 15.34 18.87 -18.77
C PRO A 80 16.29 17.97 -17.95
N GLU A 81 17.57 18.36 -17.87
CA GLU A 81 18.64 17.55 -17.29
C GLU A 81 18.30 16.91 -15.92
N PRO A 82 17.69 17.62 -14.95
CA PRO A 82 17.34 17.00 -13.67
C PRO A 82 16.41 15.79 -13.81
N PHE A 83 15.47 15.85 -14.76
CA PHE A 83 14.56 14.75 -15.07
C PHE A 83 15.25 13.64 -15.84
N ALA A 84 16.15 13.98 -16.78
CA ALA A 84 16.94 13.00 -17.51
C ALA A 84 17.77 12.14 -16.55
N ALA A 85 18.45 12.77 -15.59
CA ALA A 85 19.22 12.09 -14.55
C ALA A 85 18.35 11.18 -13.69
N PHE A 86 17.18 11.65 -13.24
CA PHE A 86 16.22 10.83 -12.51
C PHE A 86 15.72 9.64 -13.34
N TYR A 87 15.35 9.87 -14.60
CA TYR A 87 14.86 8.82 -15.50
C TYR A 87 15.90 7.76 -15.80
N ALA A 88 17.17 8.13 -15.94
CA ALA A 88 18.26 7.16 -16.10
C ALA A 88 18.27 6.11 -14.97
N THR A 89 17.98 6.52 -13.72
CA THR A 89 17.94 5.59 -12.58
C THR A 89 16.76 4.61 -12.59
N VAL A 90 15.66 4.94 -13.27
CA VAL A 90 14.44 4.11 -13.30
C VAL A 90 14.22 3.38 -14.63
N LEU A 91 14.91 3.81 -15.69
CA LEU A 91 14.95 3.13 -16.97
C LEU A 91 15.95 1.97 -16.98
N ASP A 92 16.98 2.03 -16.13
CA ASP A 92 17.87 0.90 -15.87
C ASP A 92 17.16 -0.17 -15.02
N ARG A 93 16.31 -0.96 -15.70
CA ARG A 93 15.44 -1.95 -15.07
C ARG A 93 16.28 -3.08 -14.45
N PRO A 94 16.01 -3.50 -13.19
CA PRO A 94 16.77 -4.59 -12.58
C PRO A 94 16.64 -5.91 -13.34
N ALA A 95 17.74 -6.66 -13.40
CA ALA A 95 17.82 -7.93 -14.13
C ALA A 95 16.83 -9.00 -13.62
N TRP A 96 16.38 -8.90 -12.37
CA TRP A 96 15.42 -9.83 -11.80
C TRP A 96 13.98 -9.61 -12.29
N VAL A 97 13.68 -8.50 -12.99
CA VAL A 97 12.32 -8.18 -13.43
C VAL A 97 11.88 -9.06 -14.61
N ASP A 98 10.92 -9.95 -14.35
CA ASP A 98 10.24 -10.83 -15.30
C ASP A 98 8.86 -10.26 -15.72
N ASP A 99 8.69 -9.95 -17.01
CA ASP A 99 7.46 -9.38 -17.56
C ASP A 99 6.26 -10.35 -17.55
N GLY A 100 6.52 -11.66 -17.65
CA GLY A 100 5.48 -12.68 -17.55
C GLY A 100 4.90 -12.75 -16.14
N LEU A 101 5.74 -12.63 -15.10
CA LEU A 101 5.30 -12.51 -13.72
C LEU A 101 4.58 -11.18 -13.46
N LEU A 102 5.02 -10.06 -14.03
CA LEU A 102 4.30 -8.78 -13.94
C LEU A 102 2.89 -8.91 -14.53
N ALA A 103 2.77 -9.41 -15.75
CA ALA A 103 1.49 -9.60 -16.43
C ALA A 103 0.55 -10.54 -15.65
N ARG A 104 1.10 -11.66 -15.14
CA ARG A 104 0.33 -12.61 -14.34
C ARG A 104 -0.13 -12.02 -13.01
N GLY A 105 0.73 -11.27 -12.33
CA GLY A 105 0.45 -10.63 -11.04
C GLY A 105 -0.63 -9.57 -11.18
N ALA A 106 -0.49 -8.71 -12.20
CA ALA A 106 -1.48 -7.69 -12.56
C ALA A 106 -2.85 -8.32 -12.84
N GLN A 107 -2.89 -9.39 -13.65
CA GLN A 107 -4.13 -10.11 -13.94
C GLN A 107 -4.75 -10.75 -12.68
N ALA A 108 -3.92 -11.34 -11.80
CA ALA A 108 -4.40 -11.93 -10.55
C ALA A 108 -5.03 -10.87 -9.63
N CYS A 109 -4.35 -9.74 -9.43
CA CYS A 109 -4.85 -8.59 -8.66
C CYS A 109 -6.23 -8.13 -9.15
N ARG A 110 -6.43 -8.05 -10.47
CA ARG A 110 -7.73 -7.69 -11.08
C ARG A 110 -8.77 -8.79 -10.91
N ALA A 111 -8.40 -10.06 -11.04
CA ALA A 111 -9.30 -11.20 -10.92
C ALA A 111 -9.85 -11.41 -9.49
N PHE A 112 -9.17 -10.91 -8.47
CA PHE A 112 -9.67 -10.91 -7.10
C PHE A 112 -10.86 -9.93 -6.88
N GLY A 113 -11.11 -9.02 -7.82
CA GLY A 113 -12.33 -8.22 -7.89
C GLY A 113 -12.63 -7.44 -6.62
N MET A 114 -13.87 -7.53 -6.13
CA MET A 114 -14.30 -6.76 -4.96
C MET A 114 -13.53 -7.10 -3.68
N ASP A 115 -13.07 -8.35 -3.52
CA ASP A 115 -12.33 -8.79 -2.34
C ASP A 115 -10.97 -8.11 -2.26
N ALA A 116 -10.31 -7.84 -3.39
CA ALA A 116 -9.11 -7.01 -3.40
C ALA A 116 -9.38 -5.62 -2.81
N GLY A 117 -10.51 -5.00 -3.18
CA GLY A 117 -10.91 -3.70 -2.61
C GLY A 117 -11.21 -3.75 -1.11
N LEU A 118 -11.89 -4.80 -0.64
CA LEU A 118 -12.16 -4.99 0.79
C LEU A 118 -10.87 -5.17 1.58
N VAL A 119 -9.95 -6.00 1.07
CA VAL A 119 -8.66 -6.24 1.69
C VAL A 119 -7.82 -4.97 1.70
N LEU A 120 -7.74 -4.24 0.59
CA LEU A 120 -6.96 -3.01 0.53
C LEU A 120 -7.47 -1.94 1.50
N ALA A 121 -8.79 -1.75 1.59
CA ALA A 121 -9.37 -0.78 2.50
C ALA A 121 -9.26 -1.22 3.98
N TYR A 122 -9.71 -2.44 4.30
CA TYR A 122 -9.95 -2.83 5.71
C TYR A 122 -8.93 -3.80 6.28
N GLY A 123 -8.16 -4.50 5.45
CA GLY A 123 -7.05 -5.35 5.89
C GLY A 123 -5.72 -4.60 5.83
N SER A 124 -5.46 -3.93 4.72
CA SER A 124 -4.21 -3.24 4.44
C SER A 124 -4.19 -1.82 5.01
N LEU A 125 -5.03 -0.90 4.51
CA LEU A 125 -5.01 0.50 4.92
C LEU A 125 -5.40 0.68 6.39
N LEU A 126 -6.55 0.14 6.80
CA LEU A 126 -6.97 0.17 8.21
C LEU A 126 -5.99 -0.58 9.13
N GLY A 127 -5.40 -1.68 8.67
CA GLY A 127 -4.35 -2.40 9.39
C GLY A 127 -3.07 -1.57 9.56
N GLY A 128 -2.69 -0.79 8.54
CA GLY A 128 -1.57 0.15 8.58
C GLY A 128 -1.81 1.32 9.53
N TYR A 129 -3.06 1.71 9.78
CA TYR A 129 -3.39 2.72 10.79
C TYR A 129 -3.24 2.22 12.23
N ARG A 130 -2.95 0.93 12.45
CA ARG A 130 -2.81 0.37 13.80
C ARG A 130 -1.47 0.72 14.47
N THR A 131 -0.58 1.41 13.77
CA THR A 131 0.74 1.82 14.23
C THR A 131 0.90 3.32 14.01
N GLY A 132 1.46 4.03 14.99
CA GLY A 132 1.70 5.48 14.91
C GLY A 132 2.90 5.88 14.03
N ALA A 133 3.54 4.93 13.32
CA ALA A 133 4.78 5.20 12.60
C ALA A 133 4.59 6.16 11.41
N ALA A 134 3.85 5.73 10.38
CA ALA A 134 3.80 6.41 9.08
C ALA A 134 2.63 7.40 8.92
N LEU A 135 1.89 7.72 10.00
CA LEU A 135 0.61 8.43 9.91
C LEU A 135 0.75 9.96 9.88
N GLU A 136 1.81 10.49 10.50
CA GLU A 136 1.99 11.94 10.64
C GLU A 136 2.01 12.69 9.28
N PRO A 137 2.74 12.23 8.24
CA PRO A 137 2.68 12.87 6.93
C PRO A 137 1.27 12.90 6.33
N LEU A 138 0.45 11.89 6.59
CA LEU A 138 -0.92 11.83 6.08
C LEU A 138 -1.83 12.88 6.74
N VAL A 139 -1.66 13.08 8.04
CA VAL A 139 -2.42 14.07 8.82
C VAL A 139 -1.96 15.49 8.51
N ARG A 140 -0.64 15.76 8.48
CA ARG A 140 -0.10 17.10 8.19
C ARG A 140 -0.39 17.59 6.78
N THR A 141 -0.52 16.68 5.81
CA THR A 141 -0.94 17.04 4.45
C THR A 141 -2.45 17.32 4.36
N GLY A 142 -3.22 17.09 5.43
CA GLY A 142 -4.61 17.56 5.58
C GLY A 142 -5.66 16.84 4.73
N ARG A 143 -5.28 15.81 3.95
CA ARG A 143 -6.20 15.18 2.97
C ARG A 143 -6.80 13.83 3.44
N LEU A 144 -7.03 13.60 4.72
CA LEU A 144 -7.66 12.35 5.23
C LEU A 144 -8.72 12.60 6.33
N THR A 145 -9.43 13.73 6.25
CA THR A 145 -10.61 14.00 7.08
C THR A 145 -11.83 14.26 6.18
N GLY A 146 -13.00 13.75 6.56
CA GLY A 146 -14.25 13.92 5.78
C GLY A 146 -14.12 13.48 4.31
N ASP A 147 -14.62 14.32 3.39
CA ASP A 147 -14.64 14.09 1.93
C ASP A 147 -13.25 13.84 1.33
N GLU A 148 -12.19 14.41 1.92
CA GLU A 148 -10.81 14.21 1.47
C GLU A 148 -10.37 12.73 1.57
N THR A 149 -10.90 12.00 2.56
CA THR A 149 -10.62 10.58 2.78
C THR A 149 -11.07 9.74 1.59
N LEU A 150 -12.30 9.98 1.12
CA LEU A 150 -12.85 9.27 -0.03
C LEU A 150 -12.02 9.58 -1.28
N ARG A 151 -11.64 10.84 -1.49
CA ARG A 151 -10.83 11.22 -2.65
C ARG A 151 -9.47 10.55 -2.67
N ARG A 152 -8.75 10.46 -1.54
CA ARG A 152 -7.47 9.73 -1.48
C ARG A 152 -7.61 8.24 -1.76
N ILE A 153 -8.71 7.64 -1.32
CA ILE A 153 -8.99 6.22 -1.57
C ILE A 153 -9.27 6.00 -3.05
N MET A 154 -9.98 6.94 -3.70
CA MET A 154 -10.15 6.95 -5.16
C MET A 154 -8.80 7.13 -5.87
N GLU A 155 -7.95 8.07 -5.46
CA GLU A 155 -6.60 8.28 -6.02
C GLU A 155 -5.75 7.00 -5.94
N THR A 156 -5.74 6.35 -4.78
CA THR A 156 -5.00 5.09 -4.57
C THR A 156 -5.62 3.95 -5.40
N THR A 157 -6.95 3.91 -5.54
CA THR A 157 -7.65 2.92 -6.37
C THR A 157 -7.33 3.13 -7.85
N LEU A 158 -7.27 4.38 -8.32
CA LEU A 158 -6.87 4.73 -9.68
C LEU A 158 -5.41 4.31 -9.95
N TRP A 159 -4.51 4.61 -9.02
CA TRP A 159 -3.11 4.17 -9.12
C TRP A 159 -3.01 2.64 -9.14
N TRP A 160 -3.72 1.92 -8.26
CA TRP A 160 -3.79 0.46 -8.26
C TRP A 160 -4.26 -0.08 -9.62
N ARG A 161 -5.27 0.54 -10.21
CA ARG A 161 -5.77 0.17 -11.55
C ARG A 161 -4.74 0.42 -12.63
N ALA A 162 -4.04 1.55 -12.59
CA ALA A 162 -2.99 1.87 -13.53
C ALA A 162 -1.83 0.86 -13.47
N VAL A 163 -1.35 0.49 -12.28
CA VAL A 163 -0.22 -0.46 -12.15
C VAL A 163 -0.60 -1.92 -12.39
N THR A 164 -1.90 -2.25 -12.37
CA THR A 164 -2.40 -3.60 -12.67
C THR A 164 -3.01 -3.72 -14.08
N ALA A 165 -2.97 -2.66 -14.88
CA ALA A 165 -3.38 -2.71 -16.28
C ALA A 165 -2.37 -3.52 -17.13
N PRO A 166 -2.81 -4.24 -18.17
CA PRO A 166 -1.92 -5.01 -19.04
C PRO A 166 -0.80 -4.14 -19.63
N GLY A 167 0.45 -4.57 -19.48
CA GLY A 167 1.63 -3.85 -20.01
C GLY A 167 1.93 -2.50 -19.37
N ALA A 168 1.16 -2.05 -18.38
CA ALA A 168 1.23 -0.67 -17.90
C ALA A 168 2.50 -0.33 -17.09
N LEU A 169 3.25 -1.34 -16.65
CA LEU A 169 4.52 -1.20 -15.94
C LEU A 169 5.75 -1.32 -16.85
N ALA A 170 5.58 -1.57 -18.15
CA ALA A 170 6.67 -1.44 -19.11
C ALA A 170 7.26 -0.02 -19.04
N PRO A 171 8.53 0.19 -19.44
CA PRO A 171 9.09 1.52 -19.56
C PRO A 171 8.15 2.43 -20.36
N HIS A 172 7.93 3.65 -19.87
CA HIS A 172 6.97 4.61 -20.43
C HIS A 172 5.48 4.21 -20.33
N GLY A 173 5.11 3.11 -19.69
CA GLY A 173 3.72 2.72 -19.47
C GLY A 173 2.97 3.67 -18.53
N ALA A 174 1.63 3.68 -18.60
CA ALA A 174 0.82 4.57 -17.76
C ALA A 174 0.97 4.28 -16.26
N GLY A 175 1.06 2.99 -15.87
CA GLY A 175 1.31 2.57 -14.50
C GLY A 175 2.73 2.92 -14.04
N PHE A 176 3.72 2.83 -14.94
CA PHE A 176 5.09 3.29 -14.70
C PHE A 176 5.10 4.80 -14.38
N ARG A 177 4.56 5.64 -15.27
CA ARG A 177 4.48 7.10 -15.06
C ARG A 177 3.71 7.47 -13.79
N ALA A 178 2.58 6.81 -13.54
CA ALA A 178 1.79 7.04 -12.33
C ALA A 178 2.57 6.69 -11.06
N THR A 179 3.40 5.64 -11.09
CA THR A 179 4.24 5.24 -9.95
C THR A 179 5.38 6.24 -9.73
N LEU A 180 6.02 6.72 -10.80
CA LEU A 180 7.03 7.79 -10.68
C LEU A 180 6.43 9.09 -10.15
N HIS A 181 5.20 9.43 -10.56
CA HIS A 181 4.47 10.56 -10.01
C HIS A 181 4.30 10.44 -8.49
N VAL A 182 3.91 9.26 -7.99
CA VAL A 182 3.80 8.99 -6.54
C VAL A 182 5.17 9.10 -5.85
N ARG A 183 6.22 8.52 -6.44
CA ARG A 183 7.60 8.60 -5.91
C ARG A 183 8.06 10.04 -5.72
N VAL A 184 7.91 10.87 -6.74
CA VAL A 184 8.32 12.29 -6.67
C VAL A 184 7.41 13.10 -5.75
N MET A 185 6.11 12.78 -5.68
CA MET A 185 5.20 13.37 -4.70
C MET A 185 5.66 13.07 -3.26
N HIS A 186 6.09 11.84 -2.96
CA HIS A 186 6.69 11.52 -1.66
C HIS A 186 7.94 12.34 -1.38
N ALA A 187 8.83 12.53 -2.36
CA ALA A 187 10.02 13.37 -2.19
C ALA A 187 9.68 14.85 -1.93
N LEU A 188 8.62 15.37 -2.57
CA LEU A 188 8.12 16.73 -2.31
C LEU A 188 7.55 16.87 -0.89
N VAL A 189 6.79 15.88 -0.43
CA VAL A 189 6.27 15.84 0.93
C VAL A 189 7.42 15.74 1.93
N ASN A 190 8.43 14.92 1.66
CA ASN A 190 9.63 14.84 2.49
C ASN A 190 10.33 16.18 2.58
N ALA A 191 10.66 16.81 1.46
CA ALA A 191 11.29 18.13 1.45
C ALA A 191 10.51 19.15 2.29
N ARG A 192 9.17 19.22 2.13
CA ARG A 192 8.33 20.13 2.91
C ARG A 192 8.35 19.83 4.42
N LEU A 193 8.30 18.56 4.81
CA LEU A 193 8.25 18.16 6.21
C LEU A 193 9.61 18.25 6.89
N GLU A 194 10.69 18.05 6.15
CA GLU A 194 12.05 18.26 6.64
C GLU A 194 12.38 19.76 6.81
N ASP A 195 11.82 20.61 5.96
CA ASP A 195 11.93 22.07 6.08
C ASP A 195 11.02 22.64 7.21
N ASP A 196 10.13 21.83 7.79
CA ASP A 196 9.20 22.23 8.86
C ASP A 196 9.88 22.12 10.24
N PRO A 197 10.09 23.24 10.97
CA PRO A 197 10.79 23.23 12.26
C PRO A 197 10.04 22.48 13.36
N THR A 198 8.76 22.15 13.14
CA THR A 198 7.94 21.38 14.09
C THR A 198 7.98 19.87 13.83
N TRP A 199 8.76 19.40 12.85
CA TRP A 199 8.95 17.97 12.62
C TRP A 199 9.88 17.36 13.67
N ASP A 200 9.39 16.36 14.40
CA ASP A 200 10.15 15.65 15.42
C ASP A 200 11.11 14.63 14.81
N HIS A 201 12.28 15.08 14.37
CA HIS A 201 13.32 14.22 13.82
C HIS A 201 13.86 13.20 14.83
N ALA A 202 13.96 13.59 16.12
CA ALA A 202 14.52 12.74 17.16
C ALA A 202 13.58 11.57 17.50
N GLY A 203 12.27 11.81 17.52
CA GLY A 203 11.29 10.76 17.75
C GLY A 203 10.94 9.97 16.50
N ARG A 204 10.77 10.63 15.35
CA ARG A 204 10.19 10.00 14.14
C ARG A 204 11.22 9.60 13.09
N GLY A 205 12.41 10.20 13.06
CA GLY A 205 13.34 10.07 11.95
C GLY A 205 12.95 10.95 10.77
N LEU A 206 13.36 10.57 9.56
CA LEU A 206 12.95 11.29 8.36
C LEU A 206 11.49 10.95 8.00
N PRO A 207 10.72 11.90 7.43
CA PRO A 207 9.42 11.59 6.84
C PRO A 207 9.59 10.60 5.68
N ILE A 208 8.56 9.76 5.43
CA ILE A 208 8.48 8.77 4.34
C ILE A 208 9.84 8.07 4.10
N ASN A 209 10.43 7.60 5.20
CA ASN A 209 11.74 6.96 5.19
C ASN A 209 11.66 5.52 4.65
N GLN A 210 12.82 4.90 4.38
CA GLN A 210 12.92 3.55 3.82
C GLN A 210 12.22 2.50 4.69
N TYR A 211 12.20 2.69 6.02
CA TYR A 211 11.50 1.78 6.94
C TYR A 211 9.98 1.84 6.72
N ASP A 212 9.41 3.05 6.67
CA ASP A 212 7.97 3.26 6.49
C ASP A 212 7.51 2.85 5.07
N GLN A 213 8.34 3.12 4.06
CA GLN A 213 8.07 2.66 2.68
C GLN A 213 8.10 1.13 2.57
N ALA A 214 9.07 0.45 3.18
CA ALA A 214 9.12 -1.01 3.23
C ALA A 214 7.90 -1.61 3.96
N SER A 215 7.47 -1.00 5.06
CA SER A 215 6.26 -1.41 5.80
C SER A 215 5.01 -1.30 4.92
N THR A 216 4.85 -0.15 4.26
CA THR A 216 3.74 0.09 3.34
C THR A 216 3.77 -0.89 2.17
N LEU A 217 4.93 -1.17 1.58
CA LEU A 217 5.09 -2.16 0.52
C LEU A 217 4.66 -3.57 0.98
N GLY A 218 5.04 -3.96 2.20
CA GLY A 218 4.61 -5.22 2.82
C GLY A 218 3.08 -5.31 2.97
N VAL A 219 2.43 -4.18 3.25
CA VAL A 219 0.97 -4.07 3.40
C VAL A 219 0.23 -4.25 2.06
N PHE A 220 0.79 -3.78 0.93
CA PHE A 220 0.24 -4.01 -0.41
C PHE A 220 0.53 -5.41 -0.97
N SER A 221 1.62 -6.05 -0.51
CA SER A 221 2.06 -7.35 -1.02
C SER A 221 1.64 -8.50 -0.11
N THR A 222 2.37 -8.69 0.98
CA THR A 222 2.25 -9.85 1.88
C THR A 222 0.93 -9.81 2.65
N SER A 223 0.61 -8.67 3.27
CA SER A 223 -0.64 -8.51 4.03
C SER A 223 -1.86 -8.68 3.12
N PHE A 224 -1.81 -8.14 1.90
CA PHE A 224 -2.86 -8.33 0.89
C PHE A 224 -3.13 -9.81 0.59
N LEU A 225 -2.08 -10.60 0.33
CA LEU A 225 -2.22 -12.03 0.07
C LEU A 225 -2.69 -12.83 1.29
N LEU A 226 -2.32 -12.43 2.51
CA LEU A 226 -2.81 -13.06 3.75
C LEU A 226 -4.30 -12.79 3.95
N HIS A 227 -4.72 -11.54 3.83
CA HIS A 227 -6.11 -11.13 4.03
C HIS A 227 -7.06 -11.68 2.94
N LEU A 228 -6.60 -11.82 1.69
CA LEU A 228 -7.37 -12.51 0.65
C LEU A 228 -7.66 -13.96 1.05
N ARG A 229 -6.66 -14.68 1.58
CA ARG A 229 -6.83 -16.05 2.06
C ARG A 229 -7.75 -16.11 3.28
N LEU A 230 -7.70 -15.11 4.17
CA LEU A 230 -8.65 -14.99 5.28
C LEU A 230 -10.10 -14.77 4.80
N LEU A 231 -10.32 -14.19 3.63
CA LEU A 231 -11.64 -14.11 2.99
C LEU A 231 -12.00 -15.36 2.18
N GLY A 232 -11.24 -16.46 2.28
CA GLY A 232 -11.50 -17.70 1.55
C GLY A 232 -11.15 -17.65 0.05
N VAL A 233 -10.51 -16.58 -0.42
CA VAL A 233 -10.09 -16.47 -1.82
C VAL A 233 -8.97 -17.47 -2.11
N ARG A 234 -9.09 -18.20 -3.22
CA ARG A 234 -8.03 -19.09 -3.70
C ARG A 234 -6.91 -18.26 -4.31
N VAL A 235 -5.78 -18.22 -3.64
CA VAL A 235 -4.53 -17.69 -4.20
C VAL A 235 -3.62 -18.86 -4.52
N SER A 236 -3.44 -19.17 -5.81
CA SER A 236 -2.51 -20.22 -6.23
C SER A 236 -1.06 -19.81 -5.93
N ARG A 237 -0.15 -20.78 -5.77
CA ARG A 237 1.29 -20.48 -5.54
C ARG A 237 1.89 -19.63 -6.65
N ALA A 238 1.49 -19.88 -7.90
CA ALA A 238 1.96 -19.13 -9.06
C ALA A 238 1.40 -17.70 -9.07
N ASP A 239 0.14 -17.48 -8.69
CA ASP A 239 -0.42 -16.13 -8.56
C ASP A 239 0.18 -15.38 -7.38
N ALA A 240 0.39 -16.04 -6.24
CA ALA A 240 1.07 -15.44 -5.10
C ALA A 240 2.48 -14.98 -5.47
N ARG A 241 3.27 -15.83 -6.14
CA ARG A 241 4.61 -15.47 -6.64
C ARG A 241 4.56 -14.27 -7.57
N ALA A 242 3.65 -14.27 -8.53
CA ALA A 242 3.49 -13.19 -9.49
C ALA A 242 3.03 -11.87 -8.84
N VAL A 243 2.15 -11.93 -7.83
CA VAL A 243 1.75 -10.75 -7.05
C VAL A 243 2.91 -10.21 -6.22
N MET A 244 3.68 -11.07 -5.55
CA MET A 244 4.89 -10.62 -4.83
C MET A 244 5.88 -9.96 -5.78
N HIS A 245 6.10 -10.55 -6.97
CA HIS A 245 6.98 -10.00 -8.01
C HIS A 245 6.52 -8.64 -8.53
N LEU A 246 5.22 -8.50 -8.83
CA LEU A 246 4.59 -7.24 -9.20
C LEU A 246 4.90 -6.15 -8.17
N TRP A 247 4.69 -6.45 -6.88
CA TRP A 247 4.93 -5.47 -5.82
C TRP A 247 6.42 -5.21 -5.59
N CYS A 248 7.31 -6.19 -5.77
CA CYS A 248 8.76 -5.90 -5.75
C CYS A 248 9.13 -4.85 -6.80
N TYR A 249 8.61 -5.00 -8.03
CA TYR A 249 8.89 -4.02 -9.09
C TYR A 249 8.23 -2.67 -8.85
N VAL A 250 6.98 -2.64 -8.39
CA VAL A 250 6.33 -1.38 -7.98
C VAL A 250 7.09 -0.72 -6.81
N GLY A 251 7.57 -1.49 -5.84
CA GLY A 251 8.38 -1.00 -4.72
C GLY A 251 9.70 -0.40 -5.18
N TRP A 252 10.39 -1.07 -6.10
CA TRP A 252 11.60 -0.55 -6.73
C TRP A 252 11.33 0.78 -7.47
N LEU A 253 10.25 0.83 -8.28
CA LEU A 253 9.83 2.06 -8.96
C LEU A 253 9.46 3.19 -7.99
N LEU A 254 8.99 2.87 -6.79
CA LEU A 254 8.70 3.82 -5.70
C LEU A 254 9.96 4.28 -4.92
N GLY A 255 11.13 3.71 -5.22
CA GLY A 255 12.39 4.07 -4.56
C GLY A 255 12.68 3.27 -3.28
N VAL A 256 12.00 2.15 -3.05
CA VAL A 256 12.31 1.25 -1.93
C VAL A 256 13.62 0.52 -2.21
N ASP A 257 14.58 0.59 -1.28
CA ASP A 257 15.88 -0.09 -1.43
C ASP A 257 15.68 -1.59 -1.68
N GLU A 258 16.46 -2.19 -2.58
CA GLU A 258 16.29 -3.58 -3.00
C GLU A 258 16.29 -4.59 -1.85
N ARG A 259 17.06 -4.32 -0.79
CA ARG A 259 17.11 -5.16 0.41
C ARG A 259 15.76 -5.29 1.11
N TRP A 260 14.83 -4.38 0.86
CA TRP A 260 13.50 -4.36 1.43
C TRP A 260 12.44 -4.96 0.50
N LEU A 261 12.79 -5.42 -0.71
CA LEU A 261 11.83 -6.01 -1.64
C LEU A 261 11.54 -7.49 -1.28
N PRO A 262 10.30 -7.86 -0.93
CA PRO A 262 9.98 -9.20 -0.48
C PRO A 262 9.75 -10.16 -1.68
N HIS A 263 10.82 -10.70 -2.26
CA HIS A 263 10.73 -11.61 -3.42
C HIS A 263 9.92 -12.90 -3.16
N THR A 264 9.68 -13.26 -1.90
CA THR A 264 8.87 -14.42 -1.51
C THR A 264 7.89 -14.08 -0.38
N GLU A 265 6.78 -14.82 -0.30
CA GLU A 265 5.81 -14.66 0.80
C GLU A 265 6.44 -14.92 2.17
N ARG A 266 7.46 -15.78 2.27
CA ARG A 266 8.16 -16.02 3.55
C ARG A 266 9.02 -14.82 3.95
N GLN A 267 9.80 -14.26 3.02
CA GLN A 267 10.55 -13.03 3.25
C GLN A 267 9.62 -11.88 3.65
N GLY A 268 8.52 -11.70 2.92
CA GLY A 268 7.54 -10.67 3.22
C GLY A 268 6.87 -10.82 4.60
N ARG A 269 6.50 -12.04 5.01
CA ARG A 269 5.98 -12.30 6.37
C ARG A 269 7.00 -11.97 7.45
N ARG A 270 8.26 -12.35 7.24
CA ARG A 270 9.36 -12.09 8.17
C ARG A 270 9.68 -10.61 8.28
N GLN A 271 9.72 -9.91 7.14
CA GLN A 271 9.94 -8.47 7.08
C GLN A 271 8.79 -7.68 7.73
N LEU A 272 7.53 -8.02 7.44
CA LEU A 272 6.39 -7.41 8.13
C LEU A 272 6.42 -7.67 9.64
N TYR A 273 6.82 -8.88 10.06
CA TYR A 273 7.01 -9.17 11.48
C TYR A 273 8.10 -8.26 12.08
N HIS A 274 9.25 -8.13 11.41
CA HIS A 274 10.34 -7.25 11.85
C HIS A 274 9.84 -5.83 12.03
N LEU A 275 9.25 -5.24 11.00
CA LEU A 275 8.73 -3.87 11.02
C LEU A 275 7.69 -3.69 12.13
N LEU A 276 6.59 -4.45 12.10
CA LEU A 276 5.51 -4.27 13.09
C LEU A 276 5.95 -4.55 14.53
N SER A 277 6.94 -5.41 14.77
CA SER A 277 7.43 -5.68 16.12
C SER A 277 8.19 -4.50 16.74
N TYR A 278 8.77 -3.62 15.94
CA TYR A 278 9.51 -2.43 16.39
C TYR A 278 8.76 -1.12 16.13
N ASP A 279 7.54 -1.19 15.62
CA ASP A 279 6.67 -0.03 15.44
C ASP A 279 6.15 0.54 16.77
N PRO A 280 5.89 1.85 16.83
CA PRO A 280 5.21 2.45 17.97
C PRO A 280 3.74 1.99 18.05
N PRO A 281 3.14 1.99 19.26
CA PRO A 281 1.72 1.68 19.43
C PRO A 281 0.83 2.72 18.72
N PRO A 282 -0.48 2.46 18.60
CA PRO A 282 -1.42 3.40 18.02
C PRO A 282 -1.48 4.68 18.85
N ASP A 283 -1.69 5.79 18.14
CA ASP A 283 -1.78 7.16 18.67
C ASP A 283 -3.13 7.83 18.30
N ALA A 284 -3.26 9.13 18.55
CA ALA A 284 -4.45 9.88 18.19
C ALA A 284 -4.72 9.86 16.66
N ASN A 285 -3.66 9.91 15.84
CA ASN A 285 -3.77 9.83 14.38
C ASN A 285 -4.34 8.48 13.94
N SER A 286 -3.92 7.40 14.60
CA SER A 286 -4.42 6.03 14.36
C SER A 286 -5.94 5.95 14.50
N VAL A 287 -6.49 6.52 15.58
CA VAL A 287 -7.93 6.54 15.86
C VAL A 287 -8.67 7.47 14.89
N ALA A 288 -8.12 8.66 14.62
CA ALA A 288 -8.74 9.65 13.74
C ALA A 288 -8.88 9.11 12.31
N LEU A 289 -7.79 8.57 11.74
CA LEU A 289 -7.77 8.01 10.38
C LEU A 289 -8.65 6.76 10.25
N ALA A 290 -8.67 5.90 11.27
CA ALA A 290 -9.56 4.74 11.30
C ALA A 290 -11.04 5.13 11.27
N ARG A 291 -11.43 6.13 12.07
CA ARG A 291 -12.81 6.64 12.09
C ARG A 291 -13.18 7.31 10.77
N ALA A 292 -12.30 8.13 10.21
CA ALA A 292 -12.49 8.75 8.91
C ALA A 292 -12.70 7.70 7.80
N LEU A 293 -11.92 6.62 7.82
CA LEU A 293 -12.07 5.53 6.87
C LEU A 293 -13.42 4.83 7.00
N ILE A 294 -13.90 4.54 8.21
CA ILE A 294 -15.23 3.94 8.38
C ILE A 294 -16.35 4.91 7.98
N ALA A 295 -16.20 6.20 8.30
CA ALA A 295 -17.18 7.22 7.99
C ALA A 295 -17.22 7.59 6.49
N MET A 296 -16.20 7.25 5.69
CA MET A 296 -16.17 7.57 4.26
C MET A 296 -17.42 7.11 3.50
N THR A 297 -18.02 5.99 3.94
CA THR A 297 -19.21 5.41 3.29
C THR A 297 -20.45 6.29 3.43
N ASP A 298 -20.46 7.16 4.44
CA ASP A 298 -21.56 8.08 4.74
C ASP A 298 -21.67 9.19 3.68
N HIS A 299 -20.58 9.45 2.94
CA HIS A 299 -20.54 10.42 1.85
C HIS A 299 -21.03 9.86 0.50
N VAL A 300 -21.08 8.53 0.34
CA VAL A 300 -21.46 7.86 -0.92
C VAL A 300 -22.85 7.24 -0.84
N THR A 301 -23.35 6.99 0.38
CA THR A 301 -24.60 6.26 0.59
C THR A 301 -25.50 6.94 1.60
N HIS A 302 -26.81 6.83 1.39
CA HIS A 302 -27.84 7.50 2.20
C HIS A 302 -28.85 6.49 2.79
N GLY A 303 -29.62 6.95 3.77
CA GLY A 303 -30.68 6.14 4.41
C GLY A 303 -30.19 4.83 5.03
N TRP A 304 -30.93 3.74 4.83
CA TRP A 304 -30.58 2.42 5.36
C TRP A 304 -29.28 1.85 4.77
N ARG A 305 -28.94 2.22 3.52
CA ARG A 305 -27.71 1.74 2.86
C ARG A 305 -26.47 2.26 3.58
N ARG A 306 -26.50 3.50 4.08
CA ARG A 306 -25.44 4.07 4.91
C ARG A 306 -25.14 3.19 6.12
N VAL A 307 -26.18 2.81 6.85
CA VAL A 307 -26.07 1.96 8.04
C VAL A 307 -25.50 0.59 7.66
N TYR A 308 -26.01 -0.02 6.59
CA TYR A 308 -25.52 -1.30 6.09
C TYR A 308 -24.03 -1.24 5.71
N GLU A 309 -23.59 -0.23 4.95
CA GLU A 309 -22.21 -0.08 4.48
C GLU A 309 -21.24 0.10 5.66
N ARG A 310 -21.63 0.91 6.65
CA ARG A 310 -20.86 1.11 7.89
C ARG A 310 -20.74 -0.18 8.70
N GLU A 311 -21.86 -0.87 8.93
CA GLU A 311 -21.87 -2.15 9.66
C GLU A 311 -21.10 -3.24 8.92
N ARG A 312 -21.16 -3.24 7.59
CA ARG A 312 -20.37 -4.12 6.72
C ARG A 312 -18.87 -3.83 6.83
N ALA A 313 -18.47 -2.56 6.80
CA ALA A 313 -17.08 -2.13 6.97
C ALA A 313 -16.52 -2.54 8.34
N LEU A 314 -17.28 -2.32 9.41
CA LEU A 314 -16.88 -2.72 10.77
C LEU A 314 -16.82 -4.26 10.93
N SER A 315 -17.77 -4.98 10.34
CA SER A 315 -17.83 -6.44 10.37
C SER A 315 -16.63 -7.06 9.66
N VAL A 316 -16.30 -6.61 8.45
CA VAL A 316 -15.15 -7.13 7.70
C VAL A 316 -13.83 -6.74 8.34
N SER A 317 -13.72 -5.52 8.91
CA SER A 317 -12.55 -5.08 9.66
C SER A 317 -12.32 -5.96 10.90
N THR A 318 -13.40 -6.32 11.62
CA THR A 318 -13.32 -7.22 12.77
C THR A 318 -12.85 -8.62 12.36
N TRP A 319 -13.28 -9.11 11.19
CA TRP A 319 -12.82 -10.39 10.65
C TRP A 319 -11.33 -10.37 10.26
N LEU A 320 -10.91 -9.35 9.52
CA LEU A 320 -9.56 -9.27 8.95
C LEU A 320 -8.49 -8.95 10.03
N LEU A 321 -8.78 -7.99 10.91
CA LEU A 321 -7.80 -7.45 11.87
C LEU A 321 -7.96 -8.05 13.27
N GLY A 322 -9.13 -8.57 13.60
CA GLY A 322 -9.44 -9.14 14.91
C GLY A 322 -9.74 -8.10 16.00
N ARG A 323 -10.17 -8.60 17.16
CA ARG A 323 -10.71 -7.77 18.26
C ARG A 323 -9.69 -6.82 18.89
N SER A 324 -8.41 -7.20 18.94
CA SER A 324 -7.35 -6.35 19.53
C SER A 324 -7.10 -5.13 18.66
N ALA A 325 -6.93 -5.33 17.34
CA ALA A 325 -6.74 -4.24 16.40
C ALA A 325 -7.93 -3.27 16.38
N MET A 326 -9.17 -3.77 16.41
CA MET A 326 -10.35 -2.89 16.47
C MET A 326 -10.35 -1.98 17.73
N ARG A 327 -9.88 -2.50 18.87
CA ARG A 327 -9.74 -1.72 20.10
C ARG A 327 -8.62 -0.69 19.98
N ASP A 328 -7.47 -1.13 19.49
CA ASP A 328 -6.29 -0.29 19.25
C ASP A 328 -6.63 0.90 18.34
N LEU A 329 -7.52 0.71 17.36
CA LEU A 329 -8.01 1.74 16.43
C LEU A 329 -9.20 2.57 16.97
N GLY A 330 -9.67 2.31 18.20
CA GLY A 330 -10.81 3.02 18.78
C GLY A 330 -12.12 2.83 18.00
N LEU A 331 -12.28 1.70 17.31
CA LEU A 331 -13.45 1.36 16.49
C LEU A 331 -14.41 0.41 17.23
N PRO A 332 -15.73 0.55 17.03
CA PRO A 332 -16.70 -0.38 17.59
C PRO A 332 -16.53 -1.76 16.97
N ARG A 333 -16.62 -2.80 17.79
CA ARG A 333 -16.59 -4.18 17.32
C ARG A 333 -17.97 -4.57 16.81
N ARG A 334 -18.01 -5.28 15.69
CA ARG A 334 -19.23 -5.88 15.14
C ARG A 334 -19.02 -7.37 14.93
N PRO A 335 -20.07 -8.20 15.07
CA PRO A 335 -19.98 -9.60 14.67
C PRO A 335 -19.43 -9.72 13.25
N PRO A 336 -18.50 -10.66 12.97
CA PRO A 336 -17.83 -10.75 11.67
C PRO A 336 -18.70 -11.40 10.58
N TRP A 337 -20.01 -11.16 10.62
CA TRP A 337 -21.01 -11.73 9.70
C TRP A 337 -20.63 -11.54 8.23
N TYR A 338 -20.12 -10.36 7.84
CA TYR A 338 -19.78 -10.10 6.45
C TYR A 338 -18.51 -10.82 6.04
N GLY A 339 -17.49 -10.87 6.90
CA GLY A 339 -16.27 -11.63 6.64
C GLY A 339 -16.58 -13.12 6.43
N LEU A 340 -17.41 -13.70 7.29
CA LEU A 340 -17.88 -15.08 7.17
C LEU A 340 -18.70 -15.32 5.88
N ALA A 341 -19.60 -14.40 5.54
CA ALA A 341 -20.36 -14.46 4.29
C ALA A 341 -19.44 -14.39 3.06
N ARG A 342 -18.37 -13.58 3.10
CA ARG A 342 -17.36 -13.54 2.03
C ARG A 342 -16.58 -14.86 1.94
N VAL A 343 -16.20 -15.46 3.06
CA VAL A 343 -15.55 -16.78 3.08
C VAL A 343 -16.44 -17.81 2.38
N ALA A 344 -17.71 -17.93 2.80
CA ALA A 344 -18.65 -18.86 2.19
C ALA A 344 -18.80 -18.61 0.67
N ALA A 345 -18.98 -17.34 0.27
CA ALA A 345 -19.09 -16.98 -1.14
C ALA A 345 -17.82 -17.30 -1.94
N ASN A 346 -16.63 -17.09 -1.38
CA ASN A 346 -15.36 -17.31 -2.06
C ASN A 346 -14.96 -18.79 -2.12
N LEU A 347 -15.39 -19.61 -1.16
CA LEU A 347 -15.31 -21.07 -1.29
C LEU A 347 -16.12 -21.56 -2.50
N LEU A 348 -17.30 -20.98 -2.76
CA LEU A 348 -18.10 -21.34 -3.94
C LEU A 348 -17.51 -20.75 -5.25
N ILE A 349 -17.22 -19.45 -5.26
CA ILE A 349 -16.80 -18.73 -6.47
C ILE A 349 -15.35 -19.04 -6.83
N SER A 350 -14.42 -18.86 -5.90
CA SER A 350 -12.99 -18.94 -6.18
C SER A 350 -12.50 -20.39 -6.20
N GLN A 351 -12.97 -21.24 -5.27
CA GLN A 351 -12.58 -22.65 -5.23
C GLN A 351 -13.45 -23.55 -6.11
N GLY A 352 -14.69 -23.17 -6.41
CA GLY A 352 -15.56 -23.85 -7.37
C GLY A 352 -15.35 -23.34 -8.80
N LEU A 353 -16.02 -22.23 -9.16
CA LEU A 353 -15.99 -21.68 -10.53
C LEU A 353 -14.57 -21.36 -11.03
N GLY A 354 -13.69 -20.91 -10.14
CA GLY A 354 -12.29 -20.61 -10.47
C GLY A 354 -11.44 -21.81 -10.88
N ARG A 355 -11.85 -23.05 -10.55
CA ARG A 355 -11.13 -24.28 -10.92
C ARG A 355 -11.60 -24.89 -12.24
N LEU A 356 -12.75 -24.47 -12.75
CA LEU A 356 -13.27 -24.95 -14.02
C LEU A 356 -12.43 -24.41 -15.20
N PRO A 357 -12.40 -25.10 -16.35
CA PRO A 357 -11.83 -24.55 -17.58
C PRO A 357 -12.40 -23.16 -17.89
N GLY A 358 -11.53 -22.18 -18.16
CA GLY A 358 -11.91 -20.77 -18.36
C GLY A 358 -12.30 -20.01 -17.09
N GLY A 359 -12.26 -20.65 -15.90
CA GLY A 359 -12.60 -20.04 -14.62
C GLY A 359 -11.81 -18.77 -14.31
N ARG A 360 -10.51 -18.75 -14.64
CA ARG A 360 -9.65 -17.56 -14.50
C ARG A 360 -10.19 -16.36 -15.31
N SER A 361 -10.54 -16.58 -16.57
CA SER A 361 -11.09 -15.53 -17.45
C SER A 361 -12.45 -15.04 -16.95
N ARG A 362 -13.30 -15.94 -16.43
CA ARG A 362 -14.59 -15.57 -15.83
C ARG A 362 -14.42 -14.74 -14.54
N LEU A 363 -13.47 -15.11 -13.69
CA LEU A 363 -13.14 -14.34 -12.48
C LEU A 363 -12.59 -12.96 -12.85
N LEU A 364 -11.72 -12.87 -13.85
CA LEU A 364 -11.23 -11.60 -14.38
C LEU A 364 -12.39 -10.72 -14.89
N ALA A 365 -13.23 -11.25 -15.78
CA ALA A 365 -14.38 -10.51 -16.30
C ALA A 365 -15.35 -10.07 -15.20
N ARG A 366 -15.54 -10.90 -14.16
CA ARG A 366 -16.31 -10.52 -12.98
C ARG A 366 -15.66 -9.37 -12.21
N GLY A 367 -14.35 -9.44 -11.97
CA GLY A 367 -13.58 -8.38 -11.31
C GLY A 367 -13.68 -7.05 -12.05
N GLU A 368 -13.60 -7.08 -13.38
CA GLU A 368 -13.75 -5.88 -14.22
C GLU A 368 -15.14 -5.26 -14.15
N ARG A 369 -16.20 -6.08 -14.20
CA ARG A 369 -17.57 -5.58 -14.00
C ARG A 369 -17.75 -4.94 -12.61
N GLN A 370 -17.18 -5.56 -11.57
CA GLN A 370 -17.23 -5.03 -10.22
C GLN A 370 -16.45 -3.71 -10.07
N ALA A 371 -15.31 -3.57 -10.74
CA ALA A 371 -14.53 -2.34 -10.76
C ALA A 371 -15.33 -1.19 -11.41
N ARG A 372 -15.89 -1.41 -12.60
CA ARG A 372 -16.74 -0.43 -13.30
C ARG A 372 -17.94 0.00 -12.45
N ALA A 373 -18.65 -0.97 -11.84
CA ALA A 373 -19.78 -0.67 -10.97
C ALA A 373 -19.39 0.12 -9.71
N ARG A 374 -18.17 -0.06 -9.19
CA ARG A 374 -17.67 0.71 -8.05
C ARG A 374 -17.37 2.16 -8.44
N PHE A 375 -16.69 2.37 -9.56
CA PHE A 375 -16.38 3.72 -10.06
C PHE A 375 -17.65 4.51 -10.36
N ALA A 376 -18.63 3.88 -11.03
CA ALA A 376 -19.93 4.50 -11.29
C ALA A 376 -20.64 4.95 -9.99
N ARG A 377 -20.52 4.19 -8.89
CA ARG A 377 -21.06 4.59 -7.57
C ARG A 377 -20.35 5.79 -6.95
N TRP A 378 -19.10 6.04 -7.33
CA TRP A 378 -18.35 7.22 -6.90
C TRP A 378 -18.56 8.43 -7.83
N GLY A 379 -19.44 8.31 -8.82
CA GLY A 379 -19.68 9.38 -9.80
C GLY A 379 -18.50 9.60 -10.75
N ALA A 380 -17.67 8.58 -10.97
CA ALA A 380 -16.52 8.64 -11.86
C ALA A 380 -16.56 7.47 -12.85
N ASP A 381 -16.05 7.69 -14.06
CA ASP A 381 -15.80 6.60 -15.00
C ASP A 381 -14.46 5.94 -14.71
N LEU A 382 -14.40 4.62 -14.93
CA LEU A 382 -13.15 3.90 -14.87
C LEU A 382 -12.36 4.22 -16.14
N PRO A 383 -11.13 4.76 -16.06
CA PRO A 383 -10.30 4.96 -17.24
C PRO A 383 -10.07 3.62 -17.95
N ASP A 384 -10.11 3.65 -19.29
CA ASP A 384 -9.98 2.47 -20.14
C ASP A 384 -8.67 1.68 -19.95
#